data_AF-V4JB53-F1
#
_entry.id   AF-V4JB53-F1
#
_cell.length_a   1.000
_cell.length_b   1.000
_cell.length_c   1.000
_cell.angle_alpha   90.00
_cell.angle_beta   90.00
_cell.angle_gamma   90.00
#
_symmetry.space_group_name_H-M   'P 1'
#
loop_
_entity.id
_entity.type
_entity.pdbx_description
1 polymer ?
#
loop_
_entity_poly.entity_id
_entity_poly.type
_entity_poly.pdbx_seq_one_letter_code
_entity_poly.pdbx_strand_id
1 'polypeptide(L)'
;LGKRILLRALEEPIRQIANNAGHEGSVVVEAVKKLEGANGFNAATEEYGDLIAAGVIDPAKVARTALQNAASVAGMLLTTEAVVAELPEDKDKMGGGMPPGGGMGGMGGMGGMM
;
A
#
# COMPACT_ATOMS: atom_id res chain seq x y z
N LEU A 1 21.99 6.43 -12.41
CA LEU A 1 21.09 5.32 -12.06
C LEU A 1 19.77 5.81 -11.45
N GLY A 2 19.78 6.49 -10.29
CA GLY A 2 18.56 6.94 -9.58
C GLY A 2 17.54 7.76 -10.41
N LYS A 3 17.98 8.78 -11.15
CA LYS A 3 17.10 9.56 -12.06
C LYS A 3 16.33 8.67 -13.04
N ARG A 4 16.97 7.65 -13.62
CA ARG A 4 16.33 6.74 -14.57
C ARG A 4 15.26 5.88 -13.90
N ILE A 5 15.48 5.48 -12.64
CA ILE A 5 14.48 4.74 -11.86
C ILE A 5 13.25 5.61 -11.65
N LEU A 6 13.43 6.87 -11.24
CA LEU A 6 12.33 7.81 -11.05
C LEU A 6 11.55 8.05 -12.34
N LEU A 7 12.23 8.33 -13.45
CA LEU A 7 11.55 8.56 -14.74
C LEU A 7 10.70 7.36 -15.15
N ARG A 8 11.22 6.13 -15.00
CA ARG A 8 10.46 4.91 -15.31
C ARG A 8 9.29 4.72 -14.33
N ALA A 9 9.48 4.98 -13.04
CA ALA A 9 8.45 4.81 -12.02
C ALA A 9 7.25 5.75 -12.21
N LEU A 10 7.48 6.95 -12.77
CA LEU A 10 6.41 7.91 -13.08
C LEU A 10 5.44 7.40 -14.17
N GLU A 11 5.82 6.39 -14.94
CA GLU A 11 4.96 5.77 -15.96
C GLU A 11 4.00 4.74 -15.36
N GLU A 12 4.28 4.21 -14.17
CA GLU A 12 3.51 3.12 -13.57
C GLU A 12 2.06 3.51 -13.21
N PRO A 13 1.75 4.73 -12.70
CA PRO A 13 0.37 5.10 -12.41
C PRO A 13 -0.54 5.03 -13.64
N ILE A 14 -0.12 5.62 -14.76
CA ILE A 14 -0.92 5.60 -15.99
C ILE A 14 -0.97 4.20 -16.61
N ARG A 15 0.12 3.42 -16.53
CA ARG A 15 0.12 2.02 -16.95
C ARG A 15 -0.92 1.20 -16.18
N GLN A 16 -0.97 1.38 -14.87
CA GLN A 16 -1.94 0.69 -14.02
C GLN A 16 -3.37 1.11 -14.35
N ILE A 17 -3.61 2.41 -14.57
CA ILE A 17 -4.92 2.92 -14.99
C ILE A 17 -5.36 2.30 -16.33
N ALA A 18 -4.47 2.27 -17.33
CA ALA A 18 -4.75 1.68 -18.63
C ALA A 18 -5.06 0.17 -18.53
N ASN A 19 -4.25 -0.58 -17.78
CA ASN A 19 -4.48 -2.00 -17.56
C ASN A 19 -5.82 -2.26 -16.86
N ASN A 20 -6.18 -1.44 -15.87
CA ASN A 20 -7.47 -1.53 -15.18
C ASN A 20 -8.66 -1.23 -16.11
N ALA A 21 -8.44 -0.40 -17.14
CA ALA A 21 -9.40 -0.12 -18.21
C ALA A 21 -9.39 -1.18 -19.33
N GLY A 22 -8.61 -2.26 -19.20
CA GLY A 22 -8.54 -3.34 -20.19
C GLY A 22 -7.62 -3.08 -21.39
N HIS A 23 -6.85 -2.00 -21.37
CA HIS A 23 -5.88 -1.64 -22.42
C HIS A 23 -4.49 -2.17 -22.10
N GLU A 24 -3.65 -2.33 -23.13
CA GLU A 24 -2.25 -2.67 -22.93
C GLU A 24 -1.45 -1.44 -22.46
N GLY A 25 -1.13 -1.38 -21.17
CA GLY A 25 -0.59 -0.17 -20.55
C GLY A 25 0.74 0.33 -21.14
N SER A 26 1.58 -0.54 -21.71
CA SER A 26 2.83 -0.09 -22.34
C SER A 26 2.55 0.73 -23.60
N VAL A 27 1.58 0.31 -24.41
CA VAL A 27 1.14 1.06 -25.61
C VAL A 27 0.57 2.41 -25.23
N VAL A 28 -0.29 2.46 -24.20
CA VAL A 28 -0.86 3.73 -23.71
C VAL A 28 0.21 4.67 -23.19
N VAL A 29 1.16 4.17 -22.40
CA VAL A 29 2.31 4.96 -21.91
C VAL A 29 3.10 5.56 -23.08
N GLU A 30 3.46 4.75 -24.08
CA GLU A 30 4.23 5.23 -25.23
C GLU A 30 3.46 6.20 -26.13
N ALA A 31 2.14 6.08 -26.20
CA ALA A 31 1.28 7.06 -26.88
C ALA A 31 1.28 8.40 -26.12
N VAL A 32 1.04 8.39 -24.81
CA VAL A 32 0.98 9.61 -23.99
C VAL A 32 2.31 10.34 -23.94
N LYS A 33 3.45 9.64 -23.92
CA LYS A 33 4.79 10.27 -23.99
C LYS A 33 5.03 11.12 -25.23
N LYS A 34 4.29 10.86 -26.32
CA LYS A 34 4.39 11.63 -27.58
C LYS A 34 3.46 12.83 -27.61
N LEU A 35 2.58 12.96 -26.62
CA LEU A 35 1.67 14.08 -26.47
C LEU A 35 2.31 15.19 -25.63
N GLU A 36 1.76 16.39 -25.75
CA GLU A 36 2.24 17.57 -25.04
C GLU A 36 1.14 18.22 -24.19
N GLY A 37 1.55 18.92 -23.14
CA GLY A 37 0.66 19.68 -22.28
C GLY A 37 -0.32 18.80 -21.50
N ALA A 38 -1.61 19.15 -21.57
CA ALA A 38 -2.69 18.46 -20.85
C ALA A 38 -3.24 17.24 -21.60
N ASN A 39 -2.70 16.93 -22.79
CA ASN A 39 -3.18 15.80 -23.58
C ASN A 39 -2.73 14.47 -22.97
N GLY A 40 -3.67 13.54 -22.79
CA GLY A 40 -3.42 12.23 -22.21
C GLY A 40 -4.51 11.23 -22.56
N PHE A 41 -4.48 10.07 -21.91
CA PHE A 41 -5.48 9.01 -22.09
C PHE A 41 -6.57 9.12 -21.03
N ASN A 42 -7.82 9.27 -21.46
CA ASN A 42 -8.97 9.27 -20.57
C ASN A 42 -9.51 7.84 -20.43
N ALA A 43 -9.27 7.20 -19.28
CA ALA A 43 -9.68 5.82 -19.05
C ALA A 43 -11.21 5.63 -18.88
N ALA A 44 -11.99 6.69 -18.71
CA ALA A 44 -13.45 6.59 -18.63
C ALA A 44 -14.11 6.54 -20.01
N THR A 45 -13.51 7.19 -21.01
CA THR A 45 -14.01 7.21 -22.41
C THR A 45 -13.14 6.40 -23.35
N GLU A 46 -11.95 5.99 -22.92
CA GLU A 46 -10.93 5.27 -23.68
C GLU A 46 -10.36 6.07 -24.87
N GLU A 47 -10.41 7.40 -24.78
CA GLU A 47 -9.95 8.33 -25.84
C GLU A 47 -8.72 9.15 -25.41
N TYR A 48 -7.94 9.60 -26.39
CA TYR A 48 -6.85 10.54 -26.19
C TYR A 48 -7.31 11.97 -26.43
N GLY A 49 -6.93 12.90 -25.55
CA GLY A 49 -7.28 14.31 -25.69
C GLY A 49 -6.91 15.13 -24.47
N ASP A 50 -7.34 16.39 -24.45
CA ASP A 50 -7.09 17.29 -23.34
C ASP A 50 -7.87 16.84 -22.09
N LEU A 51 -7.13 16.35 -21.08
CA LEU A 51 -7.71 15.82 -19.86
C LEU A 51 -8.32 16.92 -18.98
N ILE A 52 -7.82 18.15 -19.05
CA ILE A 52 -8.39 19.28 -18.32
C ILE A 52 -9.75 19.63 -18.91
N ALA A 53 -9.85 19.71 -20.24
CA ALA A 53 -11.13 19.94 -20.93
C ALA A 53 -12.13 18.80 -20.68
N ALA A 54 -11.64 17.56 -20.57
CA ALA A 54 -12.45 16.39 -20.21
C ALA A 54 -12.84 16.31 -18.71
N GLY A 55 -12.38 17.26 -17.88
CA GLY A 55 -12.68 17.32 -16.45
C GLY A 55 -11.90 16.32 -15.57
N VAL A 56 -10.87 15.66 -16.13
CA VAL A 56 -9.98 14.75 -15.41
C VAL A 56 -8.80 15.56 -14.86
N ILE A 57 -8.96 16.11 -13.66
CA ILE A 57 -8.00 17.06 -13.06
C ILE A 57 -7.61 16.60 -11.66
N ASP A 58 -6.29 16.48 -11.44
CA ASP A 58 -5.72 16.26 -10.12
C ASP A 58 -5.14 17.56 -9.52
N PRO A 59 -5.41 17.87 -8.25
CA PRO A 59 -4.76 18.99 -7.58
C PRO A 59 -3.24 18.79 -7.52
N ALA A 60 -2.46 19.83 -7.83
CA ALA A 60 -0.99 19.77 -7.82
C ALA A 60 -0.40 19.25 -6.49
N LYS A 61 -1.06 19.56 -5.37
CA LYS A 61 -0.67 19.06 -4.03
C LYS A 61 -0.73 17.53 -3.96
N VAL A 62 -1.74 16.91 -4.55
CA VAL A 62 -1.94 15.45 -4.53
C VAL A 62 -0.79 14.75 -5.25
N ALA A 63 -0.55 15.10 -6.52
CA ALA A 63 0.53 14.51 -7.31
C ALA A 63 1.91 14.68 -6.65
N ARG A 64 2.21 15.90 -6.18
CA ARG A 64 3.49 16.19 -5.50
C ARG A 64 3.66 15.38 -4.22
N THR A 65 2.63 15.34 -3.38
CA THR A 65 2.70 14.68 -2.06
C THR A 65 2.79 13.16 -2.23
N ALA A 66 2.05 12.58 -3.19
CA ALA A 66 2.12 11.17 -3.52
C ALA A 66 3.55 10.76 -3.92
N LEU A 67 4.17 11.50 -4.84
CA LEU A 67 5.53 11.22 -5.29
C LEU A 67 6.55 11.37 -4.15
N GLN A 68 6.45 12.43 -3.35
CA GLN A 68 7.36 12.69 -2.23
C GLN A 68 7.28 11.58 -1.16
N ASN A 69 6.07 11.17 -0.79
CA ASN A 69 5.86 10.11 0.19
C ASN A 69 6.36 8.76 -0.34
N ALA A 70 6.07 8.44 -1.60
CA ALA A 70 6.55 7.21 -2.24
C ALA A 70 8.09 7.16 -2.29
N ALA A 71 8.73 8.26 -2.69
CA ALA A 71 10.19 8.38 -2.71
C ALA A 71 10.80 8.28 -1.30
N SER A 72 10.13 8.84 -0.28
CA SER A 72 10.57 8.77 1.11
C SER A 72 10.57 7.33 1.63
N VAL A 73 9.48 6.59 1.40
CA VAL A 73 9.39 5.18 1.82
C VAL A 73 10.38 4.31 1.03
N ALA A 74 10.48 4.51 -0.29
CA ALA A 74 11.44 3.78 -1.11
C ALA A 74 12.89 4.04 -0.67
N GLY A 75 13.23 5.30 -0.36
CA GLY A 75 14.55 5.67 0.16
C GLY A 75 14.85 5.00 1.50
N MET A 76 13.91 5.05 2.45
CA MET A 76 14.03 4.37 3.74
C MET A 76 14.30 2.87 3.56
N LEU A 77 13.50 2.20 2.74
CA LEU A 77 13.64 0.76 2.50
C LEU A 77 14.97 0.41 1.83
N LEU A 78 15.42 1.19 0.83
CA LEU A 78 16.67 0.94 0.13
C LEU A 78 17.92 1.08 1.03
N THR A 79 17.83 1.86 2.10
CA THR A 79 18.92 2.06 3.07
C THR A 79 18.77 1.19 4.32
N THR A 80 17.72 0.37 4.40
CA THR A 80 17.49 -0.52 5.54
C THR A 80 18.29 -1.81 5.35
N GLU A 81 19.34 -2.00 6.15
CA GLU A 81 20.19 -3.20 6.08
C GLU A 81 19.62 -4.40 6.87
N ALA A 82 18.77 -4.16 7.87
CA ALA A 82 18.20 -5.21 8.71
C ALA A 82 16.78 -4.86 9.16
N VAL A 83 15.94 -5.90 9.25
CA VAL A 83 14.58 -5.82 9.81
C VAL A 83 14.48 -6.87 10.91
N VAL A 84 14.10 -6.45 12.11
CA VAL A 84 13.87 -7.35 13.26
C VAL A 84 12.36 -7.47 13.45
N ALA A 85 11.87 -8.71 13.53
CA ALA A 85 10.47 -9.01 13.77
C ALA A 85 10.31 -9.94 14.99
N GLU A 86 9.20 -9.79 15.70
CA GLU A 86 8.82 -10.69 16.79
C GLU A 86 8.32 -12.02 16.21
N LEU A 87 8.57 -13.12 16.93
CA LEU A 87 8.02 -14.42 16.57
C LEU A 87 6.50 -14.41 16.77
N PRO A 88 5.72 -15.04 15.88
CA PRO A 88 4.30 -15.23 16.10
C PRO A 88 4.06 -15.91 17.45
N GLU A 89 3.18 -15.33 18.28
CA GLU A 89 2.77 -15.97 19.53
C GLU A 89 1.92 -17.22 19.21
N ASP A 90 2.32 -18.38 19.73
CA ASP A 90 1.46 -19.58 19.73
C ASP A 90 0.28 -19.35 20.69
N LYS A 91 -0.82 -18.77 20.19
CA LYS A 91 -2.03 -18.51 20.98
C LYS A 91 -2.91 -19.74 21.26
N ASP A 92 -2.43 -20.98 21.07
CA ASP A 92 -3.24 -22.19 21.25
C ASP A 92 -2.51 -23.37 21.92
N LYS A 93 -1.94 -23.17 23.12
CA LYS A 93 -1.59 -24.30 24.02
C LYS A 93 -1.97 -24.13 25.50
N MET A 94 -2.82 -23.17 25.84
CA MET A 94 -3.51 -23.14 27.14
C MET A 94 -4.99 -23.53 26.98
N GLY A 95 -5.24 -24.84 26.90
CA GLY A 95 -6.63 -25.34 26.84
C GLY A 95 -6.81 -26.85 26.87
N GLY A 96 -5.73 -27.65 26.97
CA GLY A 96 -5.81 -29.10 27.01
C GLY A 96 -5.00 -29.67 28.17
N GLY A 97 -5.69 -30.12 29.23
CA GLY A 97 -5.10 -30.97 30.27
C GLY A 97 -5.33 -30.48 31.69
N MET A 98 -6.56 -30.61 32.20
CA MET A 98 -6.78 -30.83 33.63
C MET A 98 -6.52 -32.32 33.90
N PRO A 99 -5.47 -32.73 34.63
CA PRO A 99 -5.38 -34.09 35.14
C PRO A 99 -6.31 -34.27 36.36
N PRO A 100 -6.97 -35.44 36.48
CA PRO A 100 -7.91 -35.72 37.56
C PRO A 100 -7.17 -36.13 38.84
N GLY A 101 -7.47 -35.48 39.96
CA GLY A 101 -7.23 -36.08 41.27
C GLY A 101 -6.77 -35.16 42.39
N GLY A 102 -7.66 -34.98 43.37
CA GLY A 102 -7.35 -35.21 44.78
C GLY A 102 -6.69 -34.07 45.56
N GLY A 103 -7.47 -33.37 46.38
CA GLY A 103 -6.95 -32.44 47.38
C GLY A 103 -8.02 -31.80 48.24
N MET A 104 -8.53 -32.58 49.19
CA MET A 104 -9.45 -32.24 50.28
C MET A 104 -9.05 -30.98 51.06
N GLY A 105 -10.05 -30.15 51.40
CA GLY A 105 -9.99 -29.13 52.46
C GLY A 105 -10.40 -27.75 51.92
N GLY A 106 -11.59 -27.22 52.16
CA GLY A 106 -12.39 -27.29 53.37
C GLY A 106 -12.52 -25.87 53.91
N MET A 107 -13.71 -25.32 53.75
CA MET A 107 -14.30 -24.23 54.55
C MET A 107 -13.77 -22.80 54.33
N GLY A 108 -14.71 -21.94 53.94
CA GLY A 108 -14.47 -20.52 53.70
C GLY A 108 -14.34 -19.65 54.96
N GLY A 109 -13.89 -18.44 54.69
CA GLY A 109 -13.94 -17.24 55.53
C GLY A 109 -13.52 -16.09 54.61
N MET A 110 -14.47 -15.44 53.93
CA MET A 110 -15.21 -14.28 54.40
C MET A 110 -14.31 -13.06 54.66
N GLY A 111 -14.23 -12.21 53.63
CA GLY A 111 -14.51 -10.77 53.70
C GLY A 111 -13.73 -9.90 54.68
N GLY A 112 -12.98 -8.95 54.12
CA GLY A 112 -12.37 -7.81 54.79
C GLY A 112 -10.94 -7.60 54.27
N MET A 113 -10.43 -6.42 53.98
CA MET A 113 -10.86 -5.05 54.24
C MET A 113 -9.83 -4.15 53.53
N MET A 114 -10.32 -3.06 52.92
CA MET A 114 -9.57 -1.89 52.38
C MET A 114 -8.83 -2.07 51.04
#